data_AF-A0A929F7J7-F1
#
_entry.id   AF-A0A929F7J7-F1
#
_cell.length_a   1.000
_cell.length_b   1.000
_cell.length_c   1.000
_cell.angle_alpha   90.00
_cell.angle_beta   90.00
_cell.angle_gamma   90.00
#
_symmetry.space_group_name_H-M   'P 1'
#
loop_
_entity.id
_entity.type
_entity.pdbx_description
1 polymer ?
#
loop_
_entity_poly.entity_id
_entity_poly.type
_entity_poly.pdbx_seq_one_letter_code
_entity_poly.pdbx_strand_id
1 'polypeptide(L)' 'MTSNNGTLIIGATPQGLQAALTLAHLGRKVTLIDRNIEIASPPRGWSDKGKRWNHYLRT' A
#
# COMPACT_ATOMS: atom_id res chain seq x y z
N MET A 1 -11.00 -29.22 9.70
CA MET A 1 -10.67 -28.05 10.56
C MET A 1 -9.96 -27.03 9.68
N THR A 2 -10.64 -25.97 9.23
CA THR A 2 -9.94 -24.85 8.59
C THR A 2 -9.33 -24.04 9.72
N SER A 3 -8.01 -23.89 9.74
CA SER A 3 -7.38 -23.05 10.76
C SER A 3 -7.91 -21.62 10.61
N ASN A 4 -8.21 -20.96 11.74
CA ASN A 4 -8.64 -19.57 11.78
C ASN A 4 -7.45 -18.62 11.54
N ASN A 5 -6.64 -18.94 10.52
CA ASN A 5 -5.40 -18.23 10.23
C ASN A 5 -5.74 -17.04 9.35
N GLY A 6 -5.80 -15.86 9.96
CA GLY A 6 -5.85 -14.61 9.22
C GLY A 6 -4.52 -14.32 8.52
N THR A 7 -4.57 -13.65 7.37
CA THR A 7 -3.38 -13.21 6.63
C THR A 7 -3.00 -11.79 7.05
N LEU A 8 -1.77 -11.60 7.52
CA LEU A 8 -1.19 -10.29 7.78
C LEU A 8 -0.42 -9.81 6.54
N ILE A 9 -0.69 -8.59 6.10
CA ILE A 9 0.02 -7.91 5.02
C ILE A 9 0.71 -6.67 5.58
N ILE A 10 1.99 -6.52 5.28
CA ILE A 10 2.83 -5.41 5.76
C ILE A 10 3.17 -4.52 4.56
N GLY A 11 2.73 -3.26 4.63
CA GLY A 11 2.90 -2.26 3.58
C GLY A 11 1.63 -2.08 2.74
N ALA A 12 0.93 -0.98 2.93
CA ALA A 12 -0.19 -0.48 2.15
C ALA A 12 0.26 0.31 0.91
N THR A 13 1.32 -0.15 0.23
CA THR A 13 1.62 0.30 -1.14
C THR A 13 0.52 -0.18 -2.10
N PRO A 14 0.47 0.28 -3.36
CA PRO A 14 -0.50 -0.24 -4.33
C PRO A 14 -0.49 -1.77 -4.46
N GLN A 15 0.68 -2.40 -4.36
CA GLN A 15 0.81 -3.86 -4.41
C GLN A 15 0.22 -4.54 -3.17
N GLY A 16 0.53 -4.04 -1.97
CA GLY A 16 -0.01 -4.59 -0.73
C GLY A 16 -1.52 -4.40 -0.61
N LEU A 17 -2.03 -3.26 -1.09
CA LEU A 17 -3.47 -3.01 -1.18
C LEU A 17 -4.15 -4.00 -2.13
N GLN A 18 -3.59 -4.21 -3.33
CA GLN A 18 -4.14 -5.16 -4.29
C GLN A 18 -4.15 -6.59 -3.74
N ALA A 19 -3.09 -7.00 -3.04
CA ALA A 19 -3.02 -8.29 -2.36
C ALA A 19 -4.12 -8.41 -1.28
N ALA A 20 -4.29 -7.37 -0.46
CA ALA A 20 -5.31 -7.34 0.58
C ALA A 20 -6.73 -7.46 0.01
N LEU A 21 -7.03 -6.67 -1.02
CA LEU A 21 -8.33 -6.67 -1.70
C LEU A 21 -8.60 -8.02 -2.36
N THR A 22 -7.62 -8.59 -3.04
CA THR A 22 -7.75 -9.91 -3.68
C THR A 22 -8.06 -11.00 -2.65
N LEU A 23 -7.31 -11.03 -1.55
CA LEU A 23 -7.52 -12.02 -0.49
C LEU A 23 -8.86 -11.84 0.23
N ALA A 24 -9.26 -10.59 0.49
CA ALA A 24 -10.57 -10.28 1.06
C ALA A 24 -11.71 -10.71 0.11
N HIS A 25 -11.56 -10.48 -1.19
CA HIS A 25 -12.54 -10.91 -2.21
C HIS A 25 -12.67 -12.43 -2.28
N LEU A 26 -11.59 -13.17 -2.01
CA LEU A 26 -11.61 -14.63 -1.87
C LEU A 26 -12.14 -15.14 -0.52
N GLY A 27 -12.70 -14.26 0.32
CA GLY A 27 -13.29 -14.60 1.62
C GLY A 27 -12.26 -14.89 2.72
N ARG A 28 -11.00 -14.45 2.56
CA ARG A 28 -9.97 -14.59 3.60
C ARG A 28 -10.06 -13.44 4.59
N LYS A 29 -9.82 -13.73 5.87
CA LYS A 29 -9.63 -12.71 6.91
C LYS A 29 -8.24 -12.09 6.73
N VAL A 30 -8.20 -10.80 6.41
CA VAL A 30 -6.95 -10.08 6.15
C VAL A 30 -6.78 -8.92 7.12
N THR A 31 -5.56 -8.70 7.56
CA THR A 31 -5.15 -7.49 8.28
C THR A 31 -4.03 -6.83 7.48
N LEU A 32 -4.22 -5.58 7.07
CA LEU A 32 -3.21 -4.78 6.39
C LEU A 32 -2.68 -3.75 7.38
N ILE A 33 -1.36 -3.69 7.54
CA ILE A 33 -0.69 -2.67 8.36
C ILE A 33 0.29 -1.88 7.51
N ASP A 34 0.37 -0.57 7.74
CA ASP A 34 1.41 0.30 7.20
C ASP A 34 1.94 1.20 8.32
N ARG A 35 3.17 1.69 8.14
CA ARG A 35 3.80 2.67 9.02
C ARG A 35 3.31 4.10 8.74
N ASN A 36 2.82 4.36 7.54
CA ASN A 36 2.35 5.66 7.08
C ASN A 36 0.87 5.81 7.40
N ILE A 37 0.46 7.06 7.64
CA ILE A 37 -0.95 7.40 7.86
C ILE A 37 -1.76 7.37 6.55
N GLU A 38 -1.09 7.62 5.42
CA GLU A 38 -1.69 7.55 4.08
C GLU A 38 -1.51 6.16 3.47
N ILE A 39 -2.60 5.67 2.89
CA ILE A 39 -2.65 4.43 2.13
C ILE A 39 -2.21 4.71 0.69
N ALA A 40 -1.63 3.71 0.03
CA ALA A 40 -1.16 3.79 -1.36
C ALA A 40 -0.11 4.89 -1.58
N SER A 41 0.68 5.20 -0.55
CA SER A 41 1.79 6.14 -0.69
C SER A 41 2.68 5.73 -1.87
N PRO A 42 3.09 6.69 -2.70
CA PRO A 42 3.93 6.41 -3.85
C PRO A 42 5.30 5.88 -3.36
N PRO A 43 6.00 5.00 -4.11
CA PRO A 43 7.28 4.45 -3.68
C PRO A 43 8.29 5.56 -3.37
N ARG A 44 9.22 5.30 -2.44
CA ARG A 44 10.30 6.25 -2.13
C ARG A 44 10.99 6.70 -3.42
N GLY A 45 11.13 8.02 -3.59
CA GLY A 45 11.66 8.66 -4.80
C GLY A 45 10.60 9.18 -5.78
N TRP A 46 9.34 8.73 -5.71
CA TRP A 46 8.29 9.26 -6.58
C TRP A 46 7.73 10.60 -6.05
N SER A 47 7.64 10.75 -4.72
CA SER A 47 7.37 12.05 -4.07
C SER A 47 8.49 13.06 -4.38
N ASP A 48 9.75 12.62 -4.39
CA ASP A 48 10.88 13.48 -4.74
C ASP A 48 10.90 13.88 -6.22
N LYS A 49 10.44 13.00 -7.11
CA LYS A 49 10.20 13.37 -8.52
C LYS A 49 9.14 14.46 -8.60
N GLY A 50 7.99 14.33 -7.93
CA GLY A 50 6.94 15.35 -7.90
C GLY A 50 7.42 16.72 -7.39
N LYS A 51 8.27 16.72 -6.35
CA LYS A 51 8.93 17.94 -5.86
C LYS A 51 9.92 18.52 -6.87
N ARG A 52 10.69 17.68 -7.58
CA ARG A 52 11.58 18.11 -8.67
C ARG A 52 10.80 18.79 -9.80
N TRP A 53 9.67 18.24 -10.25
CA TRP A 53 8.85 18.87 -11.30
C TRP A 53 8.38 20.27 -10.90
N ASN A 54 7.93 20.46 -9.65
CA ASN A 54 7.58 21.81 -9.15
C ASN A 54 8.77 22.78 -9.09
N HIS A 55 9.99 22.28 -8.92
CA HIS A 55 11.20 23.11 -8.94
C HIS A 55 11.55 23.57 -10.37
N TYR A 56 11.36 22.72 -11.38
CA TYR A 56 11.64 23.06 -12.79
C TYR A 56 10.55 23.88 -13.49
N LEU A 57 9.30 23.81 -13.02
CA LEU A 57 8.17 24.55 -13.60
C LEU A 57 8.00 25.96 -13.01
N ARG A 58 8.86 26.37 -12.07
CA ARG A 58 8.89 27.71 -11.46
C ARG A 58 9.98 28.62 -12.03
N THR A 59 10.66 28.20 -13.09
CA THR A 59 11.53 29.05 -13.94
C THR A 59 10.79 29.41 -15.21
#